data_AF-A0A8H3YF22-F1
#
_entry.id   AF-A0A8H3YF22-F1
#
_cell.length_a   1.000
_cell.length_b   1.000
_cell.length_c   1.000
_cell.angle_alpha   90.00
_cell.angle_beta   90.00
_cell.angle_gamma   90.00
#
_symmetry.space_group_name_H-M   'P 1'
#
loop_
_entity.id
_entity.type
_entity.pdbx_description
1 polymer ?
#
loop_
_entity_poly.entity_id
_entity_poly.type
_entity_poly.pdbx_seq_one_letter_code
_entity_poly.pdbx_strand_id
1 'polypeptide(L)'
;MAIFDSFFASSSPAKSLLPEAASTKSSSSSTTNVSNPNVNPLNPEGLKPCCACPATKSLRDDCFLKSNPDTAQEDCREFIEKHKECMRGYGFKV
;
A
#
# COMPACT_ATOMS: atom_id res chain seq x y z
N MET A 1 30.70 16.69 38.31
CA MET A 1 31.95 16.91 37.55
C MET A 1 32.74 15.61 37.46
N ALA A 2 32.67 14.92 36.33
CA ALA A 2 33.72 14.02 35.86
C ALA A 2 33.89 14.36 34.37
N ILE A 3 35.12 14.69 34.01
CA ILE A 3 35.57 15.25 32.75
C ILE A 3 36.51 14.20 32.16
N PHE A 4 36.52 14.10 30.82
CA PHE A 4 37.59 13.54 29.99
C PHE A 4 37.69 12.00 29.84
N ASP A 5 37.17 11.49 28.73
CA ASP A 5 37.91 10.57 27.86
C ASP A 5 37.39 10.70 26.41
N SER A 6 38.06 11.59 25.68
CA SER A 6 38.13 11.54 24.22
C SER A 6 39.15 10.48 23.81
N PHE A 7 38.98 9.90 22.62
CA PHE A 7 39.76 8.80 21.99
C PHE A 7 39.00 7.47 22.13
N PHE A 8 38.69 6.74 21.06
CA PHE A 8 39.63 6.29 20.06
C PHE A 8 38.89 5.54 18.94
N ALA A 9 39.36 5.73 17.71
CA ALA A 9 39.23 4.80 16.57
C ALA A 9 37.81 4.55 16.01
N SER A 10 37.48 5.08 14.84
CA SER A 10 37.93 4.50 13.55
C SER A 10 37.45 3.07 13.35
N SER A 11 36.38 2.90 12.58
CA SER A 11 36.42 2.05 11.38
C SER A 11 35.02 1.92 10.77
N SER A 12 34.80 2.58 9.63
CA SER A 12 33.90 2.04 8.61
C SER A 12 34.36 0.64 8.22
N PRO A 13 33.43 -0.19 7.73
CA PRO A 13 33.64 -0.64 6.38
C PRO A 13 32.41 -0.42 5.50
N ALA A 14 32.65 0.24 4.37
CA ALA A 14 31.89 -0.01 3.16
C ALA A 14 32.04 -1.49 2.75
N LYS A 15 30.94 -2.13 2.38
CA LYS A 15 30.88 -3.32 1.51
C LYS A 15 29.42 -3.60 1.18
N SER A 16 28.98 -3.17 0.00
CA SER A 16 28.78 -4.02 -1.20
C SER A 16 27.29 -4.34 -1.34
N LEU A 17 26.57 -3.74 -2.28
CA LEU A 17 26.50 -4.10 -3.71
C LEU A 17 25.74 -5.42 -3.98
N LEU A 18 24.50 -5.22 -4.48
CA LEU A 18 23.72 -6.01 -5.47
C LEU A 18 23.12 -7.38 -5.05
N PRO A 19 22.16 -7.98 -5.80
CA PRO A 19 21.14 -7.43 -6.72
C PRO A 19 19.74 -8.10 -6.64
N GLU A 20 18.78 -7.50 -7.37
CA GLU A 20 17.76 -8.12 -8.23
C GLU A 20 17.18 -9.50 -7.86
N ALA A 21 15.93 -9.50 -7.40
CA ALA A 21 15.00 -10.58 -7.68
C ALA A 21 13.86 -10.01 -8.52
N ALA A 22 14.02 -10.12 -9.83
CA ALA A 22 12.93 -10.12 -10.77
C ALA A 22 11.88 -11.15 -10.32
N SER A 23 10.68 -10.68 -10.01
CA SER A 23 9.52 -11.55 -9.91
C SER A 23 8.50 -11.11 -10.96
N THR A 24 8.87 -11.36 -12.20
CA THR A 24 7.92 -11.66 -13.27
C THR A 24 6.95 -12.73 -12.79
N LYS A 25 5.70 -12.34 -12.55
CA LYS A 25 4.56 -13.26 -12.73
C LYS A 25 3.74 -12.77 -13.91
N SER A 26 4.19 -13.18 -15.09
CA SER A 26 3.32 -13.41 -16.23
C SER A 26 2.55 -14.70 -15.96
N SER A 27 1.22 -14.67 -16.06
CA SER A 27 0.31 -15.77 -16.42
C SER A 27 -1.10 -15.22 -16.30
N SER A 28 -1.68 -14.70 -17.39
CA SER A 28 -2.36 -15.48 -18.42
C SER A 28 -3.67 -16.07 -17.91
N SER A 29 -4.78 -15.44 -18.29
CA SER A 29 -5.90 -16.14 -18.95
C SER A 29 -7.08 -15.19 -19.13
N SER A 30 -7.07 -14.50 -20.27
CA SER A 30 -8.27 -14.05 -20.94
C SER A 30 -9.10 -15.28 -21.34
N THR A 31 -10.29 -15.42 -20.74
CA THR A 31 -11.54 -15.96 -21.31
C THR A 31 -12.41 -16.45 -20.15
N THR A 32 -13.48 -15.73 -19.84
CA THR A 32 -14.83 -16.31 -19.76
C THR A 32 -15.84 -15.17 -19.70
N ASN A 33 -16.69 -15.15 -20.73
CA ASN A 33 -17.94 -14.43 -20.78
C ASN A 33 -18.80 -14.82 -19.56
N VAL A 34 -18.89 -13.94 -18.57
CA VAL A 34 -19.91 -13.97 -17.52
C VAL A 34 -20.29 -12.53 -17.27
N SER A 35 -21.56 -12.20 -17.45
CA SER A 35 -22.17 -10.91 -17.13
C SER A 35 -22.00 -10.62 -15.64
N ASN A 36 -20.82 -10.16 -15.24
CA ASN A 36 -20.48 -9.82 -13.88
C ASN A 36 -20.90 -8.36 -13.65
N PRO A 37 -21.78 -8.06 -12.67
CA PRO A 37 -22.19 -6.69 -12.35
C PRO A 37 -21.04 -5.78 -11.90
N ASN A 38 -19.83 -6.34 -11.78
CA ASN A 38 -18.62 -5.65 -11.38
C ASN A 38 -17.83 -5.01 -12.56
N VAL A 39 -18.12 -5.41 -13.80
CA VAL A 39 -17.44 -4.85 -14.98
C VAL A 39 -18.11 -3.54 -15.36
N ASN A 40 -17.33 -2.46 -15.38
CA ASN A 40 -17.77 -1.16 -15.87
C ASN A 40 -16.68 -0.58 -16.78
N PRO A 41 -16.95 0.44 -17.61
CA PRO A 41 -15.95 1.00 -18.53
C PRO A 41 -14.64 1.49 -17.86
N LEU A 42 -14.69 1.82 -16.57
CA LEU A 42 -13.55 2.20 -15.71
C LEU A 42 -12.93 1.02 -14.95
N ASN A 43 -13.55 -0.16 -14.97
CA ASN A 43 -13.08 -1.40 -14.35
C ASN A 43 -13.24 -2.59 -15.33
N PRO A 44 -12.39 -2.66 -16.38
CA PRO A 44 -12.49 -3.69 -17.41
C PRO A 44 -12.22 -5.10 -16.87
N GLU A 45 -11.46 -5.21 -15.79
CA GLU A 45 -11.09 -6.47 -15.14
C GLU A 45 -12.15 -6.97 -14.12
N GLY A 46 -13.19 -6.19 -13.83
CA GLY A 46 -14.21 -6.57 -12.84
C GLY A 46 -13.63 -6.77 -11.42
N LEU A 47 -12.64 -5.94 -11.05
CA LEU A 47 -11.99 -5.95 -9.76
C LEU A 47 -12.95 -5.54 -8.63
N LYS A 48 -12.93 -6.27 -7.51
CA LYS A 48 -13.64 -5.85 -6.29
C LYS A 48 -13.04 -4.54 -5.74
N PRO A 49 -13.81 -3.71 -5.00
CA PRO A 49 -13.32 -2.44 -4.46
C PRO A 49 -12.09 -2.57 -3.55
N CYS A 50 -11.95 -3.71 -2.85
CA CYS A 50 -10.75 -4.02 -2.06
C CYS A 50 -9.49 -4.28 -2.91
N CYS A 51 -9.64 -4.65 -4.19
CA CYS A 51 -8.54 -4.96 -5.12
C CYS A 51 -8.21 -3.79 -6.05
N ALA A 52 -9.12 -2.81 -6.18
CA ALA A 52 -8.91 -1.67 -7.07
C ALA A 52 -7.78 -0.74 -6.58
N CYS A 53 -7.60 -0.65 -5.26
CA CYS A 53 -6.72 0.35 -4.65
C CYS A 53 -5.87 -0.26 -3.51
N PRO A 54 -4.93 -1.17 -3.82
CA PRO A 54 -4.11 -1.84 -2.79
C PRO A 54 -3.19 -0.86 -2.07
N ALA A 55 -2.61 0.11 -2.77
CA ALA A 55 -1.70 1.10 -2.19
C ALA A 55 -2.38 1.96 -1.10
N THR A 56 -3.57 2.50 -1.38
CA THR A 56 -4.30 3.33 -0.41
C THR A 56 -4.93 2.49 0.71
N LYS A 57 -5.33 1.25 0.39
CA LYS A 57 -5.90 0.32 1.38
C LYS A 57 -4.85 -0.02 2.44
N SER A 58 -3.62 -0.33 2.03
CA SER A 58 -2.53 -0.62 2.97
C SER A 58 -2.26 0.55 3.91
N LEU A 59 -2.17 1.78 3.39
CA LEU A 59 -1.98 2.97 4.22
C LEU A 59 -3.11 3.19 5.23
N ARG A 60 -4.36 2.96 4.80
CA ARG A 60 -5.52 3.01 5.70
C ARG A 60 -5.41 1.94 6.78
N ASP A 61 -5.21 0.68 6.40
CA ASP A 61 -5.10 -0.44 7.34
C ASP A 61 -3.96 -0.22 8.35
N ASP A 62 -2.81 0.24 7.88
CA ASP A 62 -1.66 0.57 8.72
C ASP A 62 -1.98 1.69 9.72
N CYS A 63 -2.77 2.69 9.30
CA CYS A 63 -3.21 3.75 10.19
C CYS A 63 -4.17 3.23 11.26
N PHE A 64 -5.15 2.40 10.89
CA PHE A 64 -6.07 1.77 11.85
C PHE A 64 -5.35 0.85 12.84
N LEU A 65 -4.28 0.15 12.41
CA LEU A 65 -3.46 -0.70 13.28
C LEU A 65 -2.63 0.10 14.30
N LYS A 66 -2.27 1.35 13.97
CA LYS A 66 -1.44 2.22 14.83
C LYS A 66 -2.26 3.16 15.71
N SER A 67 -3.52 3.42 15.34
CA SER A 67 -4.42 4.34 16.03
C SER A 67 -5.27 3.62 17.07
N ASN A 68 -5.87 4.37 18.00
CA ASN A 68 -6.83 3.79 18.95
C ASN A 68 -8.16 3.50 18.23
N PRO A 69 -8.85 2.39 18.55
CA PRO A 69 -10.09 2.01 17.86
C PRO A 69 -11.20 3.06 17.98
N ASP A 70 -11.20 3.83 19.08
CA ASP A 70 -12.19 4.87 19.35
C ASP A 70 -11.94 6.17 18.55
N THR A 71 -10.70 6.44 18.13
CA THR A 71 -10.32 7.68 17.40
C THR A 71 -9.86 7.43 15.96
N ALA A 72 -9.65 6.17 15.58
CA ALA A 72 -9.08 5.78 14.28
C ALA A 72 -9.84 6.34 13.06
N GLN A 73 -11.16 6.54 13.15
CA GLN A 73 -11.93 7.12 12.04
C GLN A 73 -11.53 8.57 11.74
N GLU A 74 -11.27 9.37 12.77
CA GLU A 74 -10.86 10.77 12.62
C GLU A 74 -9.35 10.84 12.33
N ASP A 75 -8.54 10.07 13.05
CA ASP A 75 -7.08 10.04 12.87
C ASP A 75 -6.68 9.57 11.46
N CYS A 76 -7.42 8.61 10.90
CA CYS A 76 -7.15 8.05 9.58
C CYS A 76 -8.03 8.64 8.46
N ARG A 77 -8.74 9.73 8.74
CA ARG A 77 -9.70 10.35 7.81
C ARG A 77 -9.08 10.64 6.44
N GLU A 78 -7.86 11.17 6.41
CA GLU A 78 -7.14 11.45 5.15
C GLU A 78 -6.91 10.18 4.32
N PHE A 79 -6.51 9.07 4.95
CA PHE A 79 -6.26 7.80 4.25
C PHE A 79 -7.57 7.16 3.76
N ILE A 80 -8.65 7.31 4.53
CA ILE A 80 -9.99 6.85 4.14
C ILE A 80 -10.48 7.63 2.92
N GLU A 81 -10.34 8.96 2.91
CA GLU A 81 -10.72 9.80 1.78
C GLU A 81 -9.93 9.45 0.52
N LYS A 82 -8.61 9.25 0.63
CA LYS A 82 -7.77 8.82 -0.50
C LYS A 82 -8.17 7.45 -1.05
N HIS A 83 -8.54 6.51 -0.18
CA HIS A 83 -9.04 5.22 -0.62
C HIS A 83 -10.40 5.33 -1.33
N LYS A 84 -11.31 6.16 -0.81
CA LYS A 84 -12.61 6.44 -1.44
C LYS A 84 -12.46 7.13 -2.80
N GLU A 85 -11.54 8.07 -2.91
CA GLU A 85 -11.24 8.76 -4.17
C GLU A 85 -10.74 7.79 -5.24
N CYS A 86 -9.85 6.88 -4.86
CA CYS A 86 -9.39 5.82 -5.76
C CYS A 86 -10.56 4.90 -6.20
N MET A 87 -11.40 4.43 -5.27
CA MET A 87 -12.56 3.60 -5.62
C MET A 87 -13.56 4.33 -6.54
N ARG A 88 -13.74 5.64 -6.37
CA ARG A 88 -14.54 6.47 -7.28
C ARG A 88 -13.96 6.54 -8.69
N GLY A 89 -12.63 6.56 -8.84
CA GLY A 89 -11.96 6.53 -10.14
C GLY A 89 -12.25 5.25 -10.93
N TYR A 90 -12.46 4.14 -10.24
CA TYR A 90 -12.89 2.88 -10.83
C TYR A 90 -14.41 2.74 -10.98
N GLY A 91 -15.19 3.78 -10.65
CA GLY A 91 -16.65 3.77 -10.80
C GLY A 91 -17.43 3.03 -9.70
N PHE A 92 -16.80 2.72 -8.55
CA PHE A 92 -17.53 2.17 -7.40
C PHE A 92 -18.26 3.28 -6.64
N LYS A 93 -19.50 2.99 -6.20
CA LYS A 93 -20.29 3.85 -5.31
C LYS A 93 -19.99 3.45 -3.85
N VAL A 94 -19.33 4.33 -3.10
CA VAL A 94 -18.73 4.11 -1.76
C VAL A 94 -19.09 5.18 -0.77
#